data_AF-A0A0J6SS46-F1
#
_entry.id   AF-A0A0J6SS46-F1
#
_cell.length_a   1.000
_cell.length_b   1.000
_cell.length_c   1.000
_cell.angle_alpha   90.00
_cell.angle_beta   90.00
_cell.angle_gamma   90.00
#
_symmetry.space_group_name_H-M   'P 1'
#
loop_
_entity.id
_entity.type
_entity.pdbx_description
1 polymer ?
#
loop_
_entity_poly.entity_id
_entity_poly.type
_entity_poly.pdbx_seq_one_letter_code
_entity_poly.pdbx_strand_id
1 'polypeptide(L)'
;DRKGIVEIAQEMGELAEQARSGTLPPAAMQGGGFSVSSLGGIGGDGFTPIINAPEVAILGAARSRIEPVWDGTTFQPRLILPLSLSWDHRAVDGAAAARFLSHLAGVLGDLRRGAL
;
A
#
# COMPACT_ATOMS: atom_id res chain seq x y z
N ASP A 1 4.48 5.18 -13.01
CA ASP A 1 3.47 6.23 -13.29
C ASP A 1 2.87 6.14 -14.70
N ARG A 2 3.57 5.59 -15.70
CA ARG A 2 3.08 5.49 -17.09
C ARG A 2 2.08 4.35 -17.41
N LYS A 3 1.83 3.43 -16.47
CA LYS A 3 1.04 2.21 -16.71
C LYS A 3 -0.38 2.33 -16.19
N GLY A 4 -1.33 1.70 -16.87
CA GLY A 4 -2.71 1.59 -16.40
C GLY A 4 -2.91 0.48 -15.35
N ILE A 5 -4.03 0.50 -14.63
CA ILE A 5 -4.34 -0.49 -13.58
C ILE A 5 -4.34 -1.93 -14.12
N VAL A 6 -4.87 -2.14 -15.33
CA VAL A 6 -4.94 -3.47 -15.96
C VAL A 6 -3.54 -4.01 -16.27
N GLU A 7 -2.67 -3.17 -16.84
CA GLU A 7 -1.28 -3.51 -17.15
C GLU A 7 -0.51 -3.84 -15.86
N ILE A 8 -0.67 -3.02 -14.82
CA ILE A 8 -0.06 -3.28 -13.51
C ILE A 8 -0.54 -4.63 -12.94
N ALA A 9 -1.85 -4.91 -13.00
CA ALA A 9 -2.40 -6.16 -12.47
C ALA A 9 -1.86 -7.39 -13.21
N GLN A 10 -1.72 -7.31 -14.53
CA GLN A 10 -1.16 -8.39 -15.34
C GLN A 10 0.31 -8.63 -14.98
N GLU A 11 1.14 -7.59 -14.98
CA GLU A 11 2.57 -7.71 -14.66
C GLU A 11 2.80 -8.22 -13.23
N MET A 12 2.01 -7.73 -12.27
CA MET A 12 2.07 -8.24 -10.90
C MET A 12 1.76 -9.74 -10.84
N GLY A 13 0.78 -10.21 -11.60
CA GLY A 13 0.44 -11.63 -11.69
C GLY A 13 1.59 -12.47 -12.25
N GLU A 14 2.19 -12.01 -13.35
CA GLU A 14 3.33 -12.68 -14.01
C GLU A 14 4.55 -12.75 -13.08
N LEU A 15 4.93 -11.62 -12.45
CA LEU A 15 6.06 -11.57 -11.51
C LEU A 15 5.81 -12.43 -10.26
N ALA A 16 4.58 -12.43 -9.75
CA ALA A 16 4.24 -13.25 -8.58
C ALA A 16 4.30 -14.75 -8.90
N GLU A 17 3.94 -15.17 -10.12
CA GLU A 17 4.08 -16.55 -10.55
C GLU A 17 5.56 -16.95 -10.66
N GLN A 18 6.37 -16.13 -11.32
CA GLN A 18 7.82 -16.37 -11.41
C GLN A 18 8.49 -16.44 -10.02
N ALA A 19 8.06 -15.60 -9.08
CA ALA A 19 8.56 -15.63 -7.71
C ALA A 19 8.21 -16.94 -7.01
N ARG A 20 6.96 -17.42 -7.15
CA ARG A 20 6.52 -18.71 -6.58
C ARG A 20 7.24 -19.90 -7.19
N SER A 21 7.50 -19.88 -8.50
CA SER A 21 8.25 -20.94 -9.19
C SER A 21 9.77 -20.83 -9.05
N GLY A 22 10.28 -19.79 -8.39
CA GLY A 22 11.72 -19.56 -8.21
C GLY A 22 12.47 -19.17 -9.49
N THR A 23 11.77 -18.65 -10.49
CA THR A 23 12.32 -18.26 -11.80
C THR A 23 12.41 -16.75 -12.00
N LEU A 24 12.05 -15.96 -10.98
CA LEU A 24 12.12 -14.51 -11.03
C LEU A 24 13.59 -14.05 -11.21
N PRO A 25 13.91 -13.29 -12.28
CA PRO A 25 15.28 -12.87 -12.51
C PRO A 25 15.71 -11.80 -11.50
N PRO A 26 16.98 -11.78 -11.05
CA PRO A 26 17.48 -10.77 -10.11
C PRO A 26 17.27 -9.33 -10.57
N ALA A 27 17.30 -9.08 -11.88
CA ALA A 27 17.05 -7.76 -12.45
C ALA A 27 15.63 -7.23 -12.14
N ALA A 28 14.65 -8.11 -11.96
CA ALA A 28 13.28 -7.72 -11.60
C ALA A 28 13.13 -7.38 -10.11
N MET A 29 14.14 -7.65 -9.28
CA MET A 29 14.17 -7.35 -7.84
C MET A 29 14.97 -6.09 -7.51
N GLN A 30 15.47 -5.37 -8.52
CA GLN A 30 16.35 -4.21 -8.36
C GLN A 30 15.66 -2.92 -8.82
N GLY A 31 16.15 -1.78 -8.33
CA GLY A 31 15.71 -0.46 -8.79
C GLY A 31 14.34 -0.01 -8.24
N GLY A 32 13.82 -0.68 -7.21
CA GLY A 32 12.63 -0.24 -6.49
C GLY A 32 12.83 1.13 -5.84
N GLY A 33 11.83 2.01 -5.96
CA GLY A 33 11.81 3.31 -5.27
C GLY A 33 10.93 3.33 -4.01
N PHE A 34 10.06 2.33 -3.86
CA PHE A 34 9.09 2.21 -2.77
C PHE A 34 8.53 0.78 -2.73
N SER A 35 8.31 0.25 -1.54
CA SER A 35 7.76 -1.09 -1.33
C SER A 35 6.32 -1.06 -0.82
N VAL A 36 5.49 -2.00 -1.32
CA VAL A 36 4.16 -2.30 -0.78
C VAL A 36 4.15 -3.74 -0.28
N SER A 37 3.76 -3.92 0.99
CA SER A 37 3.60 -5.22 1.63
C SER A 37 2.14 -5.44 2.01
N SER A 38 1.48 -6.42 1.39
CA SER A 38 0.08 -6.74 1.64
C SER A 38 -0.07 -8.07 2.35
N LEU A 39 -0.67 -8.05 3.54
CA LEU A 39 -1.00 -9.23 4.32
C LEU A 39 -2.51 -9.47 4.40
N GLY A 40 -3.31 -8.76 3.59
CA GLY A 40 -4.77 -8.82 3.64
C GLY A 40 -5.36 -10.22 3.41
N GLY A 41 -4.69 -11.05 2.62
CA GLY A 41 -5.06 -12.45 2.41
C GLY A 41 -4.97 -13.31 3.68
N ILE A 42 -4.06 -12.97 4.61
CA ILE A 42 -3.82 -13.73 5.85
C ILE A 42 -4.70 -13.19 6.98
N GLY A 43 -4.67 -11.88 7.24
CA GLY A 43 -5.36 -11.27 8.37
C GLY A 43 -4.60 -10.11 9.01
N GLY A 44 -5.00 -9.78 10.24
CA GLY A 44 -4.36 -8.75 11.06
C GLY A 44 -4.99 -7.35 10.94
N ASP A 45 -4.71 -6.53 11.94
CA ASP A 45 -5.30 -5.20 12.13
C ASP A 45 -4.34 -4.07 11.72
N GLY A 46 -3.08 -4.43 11.45
CA GLY A 46 -1.97 -3.53 11.18
C GLY A 46 -0.65 -4.20 11.56
N PHE A 47 0.46 -3.68 11.04
CA PHE A 47 1.80 -4.17 11.38
C PHE A 47 2.81 -3.06 11.13
N THR A 48 4.01 -3.19 11.69
CA THR A 48 5.12 -2.24 11.49
C THR A 48 6.10 -2.80 10.46
N PRO A 49 5.89 -2.58 9.15
CA PRO A 49 6.78 -3.10 8.11
C PRO A 49 8.21 -2.55 8.28
N ILE A 50 9.21 -3.38 7.96
CA ILE A 50 10.61 -2.96 7.95
C ILE A 50 10.95 -2.41 6.57
N ILE A 51 11.62 -1.26 6.52
CA ILE A 51 12.00 -0.59 5.28
C ILE A 51 13.04 -1.44 4.53
N ASN A 52 12.83 -1.60 3.22
CA ASN A 52 13.78 -2.28 2.33
C ASN A 52 14.87 -1.30 1.87
N ALA A 53 15.90 -1.10 2.69
CA ALA A 53 16.99 -0.19 2.34
C ALA A 53 17.65 -0.59 1.01
N PRO A 54 17.96 0.37 0.11
CA PRO A 54 18.10 1.81 0.35
C PRO A 54 16.82 2.65 0.15
N GLU A 55 15.65 2.03 0.02
CA GLU A 55 14.39 2.79 0.03
C GLU A 55 14.18 3.51 1.37
N VAL A 56 13.36 4.57 1.37
CA VAL A 56 13.14 5.42 2.54
C VAL A 56 11.78 5.20 3.21
N ALA A 57 10.90 4.39 2.61
CA ALA A 57 9.58 4.10 3.16
C ALA A 57 8.98 2.81 2.57
N ILE A 58 8.04 2.23 3.31
CA ILE A 58 7.28 1.02 2.93
C ILE A 58 5.84 1.14 3.44
N LEU A 59 4.87 0.77 2.59
CA LEU A 59 3.45 0.71 2.95
C LEU A 59 3.02 -0.72 3.26
N GLY A 60 2.51 -0.93 4.47
CA GLY A 60 1.80 -2.13 4.88
C GLY A 60 0.29 -1.99 4.69
N ALA A 61 -0.35 -3.02 4.14
CA ALA A 61 -1.81 -3.14 4.07
C ALA A 61 -2.27 -4.43 4.75
N ALA A 62 -3.17 -4.32 5.73
CA ALA A 62 -3.74 -5.44 6.45
C ALA A 62 -5.12 -5.84 5.90
N ARG A 63 -5.81 -6.79 6.55
CA ARG A 63 -7.11 -7.27 6.07
C ARG A 63 -8.18 -6.19 6.22
N SER A 64 -8.92 -5.92 5.15
CA SER A 64 -10.07 -5.04 5.22
C SER A 64 -11.23 -5.70 5.97
N ARG A 65 -12.00 -4.90 6.71
CA ARG A 65 -13.18 -5.36 7.46
C ARG A 65 -14.25 -4.28 7.49
N ILE A 66 -15.50 -4.69 7.70
CA ILE A 66 -16.62 -3.76 7.87
C ILE A 66 -16.55 -3.19 9.29
N GLU A 67 -16.43 -1.88 9.42
CA GLU A 67 -16.44 -1.15 10.70
C GLU A 67 -17.53 -0.07 10.70
N PRO A 68 -18.12 0.25 11.87
CA PRO A 68 -19.03 1.38 12.00
C PRO A 68 -18.25 2.71 11.99
N VAL A 69 -18.52 3.57 11.01
CA VAL A 69 -17.95 4.92 10.92
C VAL A 69 -19.05 5.94 11.16
N TRP A 70 -18.83 6.86 12.08
CA TRP A 70 -19.76 7.95 12.36
C TRP A 70 -19.76 8.97 11.22
N ASP A 71 -20.93 9.26 10.65
CA ASP A 71 -21.09 10.25 9.58
C ASP A 71 -21.41 11.67 10.08
N GLY A 72 -21.51 11.85 11.39
CA GLY A 72 -22.00 13.08 12.03
C GLY A 72 -23.38 12.92 12.68
N THR A 73 -24.16 11.92 12.26
CA THR A 73 -25.54 11.69 12.71
C THR A 73 -25.86 10.23 13.04
N THR A 74 -25.29 9.28 12.32
CA THR A 74 -25.51 7.84 12.49
C THR A 74 -24.23 7.06 12.17
N PHE A 75 -24.13 5.83 12.69
CA PHE A 75 -23.05 4.93 12.31
C PHE A 75 -23.36 4.25 10.98
N GLN A 76 -22.45 4.37 10.02
CA GLN A 76 -22.52 3.73 8.73
C GLN A 76 -21.56 2.54 8.65
N PRO A 77 -21.97 1.37 8.15
CA PRO A 77 -21.04 0.28 7.88
C PRO A 77 -20.14 0.67 6.70
N ARG A 78 -18.83 0.69 6.91
CA ARG A 78 -17.83 1.01 5.87
C ARG A 78 -16.79 -0.09 5.79
N LEU A 79 -16.35 -0.42 4.58
CA LEU A 79 -15.17 -1.26 4.38
C LEU A 79 -13.90 -0.45 4.68
N ILE A 80 -13.22 -0.79 5.76
CA ILE A 80 -11.99 -0.11 6.21
C ILE A 80 -10.79 -0.98 5.87
N LEU A 81 -9.77 -0.37 5.25
CA LEU A 81 -8.47 -0.98 4.99
C LEU A 81 -7.44 -0.37 5.95
N PRO A 82 -6.89 -1.13 6.92
CA PRO A 82 -5.82 -0.65 7.77
C PRO A 82 -4.53 -0.51 6.96
N LEU A 83 -3.95 0.69 7.01
CA LEU A 83 -2.68 1.03 6.37
C LEU A 83 -1.64 1.39 7.41
N SER A 84 -0.40 0.96 7.20
CA SER A 84 0.73 1.24 8.09
C SER A 84 1.90 1.72 7.25
N LEU A 85 2.37 2.95 7.49
CA LEU A 85 3.54 3.51 6.81
C LEU A 85 4.72 3.48 7.78
N SER A 86 5.78 2.74 7.43
CA SER A 86 7.09 2.90 8.06
C SER A 86 7.97 3.75 7.16
N TRP A 87 8.72 4.68 7.74
CA TRP A 87 9.61 5.57 6.99
C TRP A 87 10.90 5.86 7.76
N ASP A 88 11.94 6.22 7.02
CA ASP A 88 13.22 6.65 7.57
C ASP A 88 13.11 8.12 7.99
N HIS A 89 13.05 8.36 9.30
CA HIS A 89 12.87 9.71 9.84
C HIS A 89 14.07 10.65 9.56
N ARG A 90 15.22 10.10 9.13
CA ARG A 90 16.36 10.90 8.66
C ARG A 90 16.08 11.59 7.33
N ALA A 91 15.21 11.00 6.51
CA ALA A 91 14.87 11.48 5.17
C ALA A 91 13.48 12.15 5.11
N VAL A 92 12.52 11.66 5.89
CA VAL A 92 11.12 12.12 5.85
C VAL A 92 10.64 12.47 7.26
N ASP A 93 10.11 13.68 7.46
CA ASP A 93 9.53 14.07 8.74
C ASP A 93 8.11 13.49 8.94
N GLY A 94 7.64 13.47 10.19
CA GLY A 94 6.32 12.91 10.52
C GLY A 94 5.15 13.64 9.86
N ALA A 95 5.26 14.94 9.59
CA ALA A 95 4.20 15.70 8.94
C ALA A 95 4.09 15.33 7.44
N ALA A 96 5.21 15.12 6.77
CA ALA A 96 5.27 14.63 5.40
C ALA A 96 4.71 13.21 5.30
N ALA A 97 5.09 12.31 6.22
CA ALA A 97 4.54 10.96 6.30
C ALA A 97 3.01 10.95 6.51
N ALA A 98 2.51 11.77 7.44
CA ALA A 98 1.08 11.89 7.70
C ALA A 98 0.30 12.45 6.50
N ARG A 99 0.85 13.46 5.81
CA ARG A 99 0.26 14.01 4.58
C ARG A 99 0.22 12.98 3.46
N PHE A 100 1.29 12.21 3.27
CA PHE A 100 1.34 11.13 2.29
C PHE A 100 0.23 10.10 2.54
N LEU A 101 0.13 9.61 3.78
CA LEU A 101 -0.86 8.60 4.13
C LEU A 101 -2.30 9.13 4.01
N SER A 102 -2.52 10.39 4.41
CA SER A 102 -3.82 11.06 4.26
C SER A 102 -4.22 11.24 2.80
N HIS A 103 -3.28 11.63 1.94
CA HIS A 103 -3.51 11.75 0.51
C HIS A 103 -3.86 10.39 -0.11
N LEU A 104 -3.07 9.36 0.18
CA LEU A 104 -3.33 8.00 -0.30
C LEU A 104 -4.70 7.47 0.17
N ALA A 105 -5.04 7.64 1.44
CA ALA A 105 -6.36 7.26 1.96
C ALA A 105 -7.49 8.02 1.24
N GLY A 106 -7.28 9.30 0.93
CA GLY A 106 -8.21 10.11 0.14
C GLY A 106 -8.41 9.57 -1.28
N VAL A 107 -7.34 9.15 -1.96
CA VAL A 107 -7.41 8.53 -3.29
C VAL A 107 -8.09 7.17 -3.24
N LEU A 108 -7.79 6.33 -2.25
CA LEU A 108 -8.44 5.02 -2.10
C LEU A 108 -9.93 5.14 -1.76
N GLY A 109 -10.32 6.19 -1.04
CA GLY A 109 -11.73 6.51 -0.76
C GLY A 109 -12.51 7.01 -1.97
N ASP A 110 -11.82 7.59 -2.97
CA ASP A 110 -12.40 8.07 -4.22
C ASP A 110 -11.34 8.10 -5.34
N LEU A 111 -11.27 7.04 -6.13
CA LEU A 111 -10.23 6.84 -7.16
C LEU A 111 -10.21 7.94 -8.23
N ARG A 112 -11.31 8.68 -8.41
CA ARG A 112 -11.36 9.82 -9.35
C ARG A 112 -10.36 10.91 -8.96
N ARG A 113 -9.99 11.00 -7.68
CA ARG A 113 -8.98 11.94 -7.17
C ARG A 113 -7.56 11.61 -7.63
N GLY A 114 -7.29 10.37 -8.03
CA GLY A 114 -5.99 9.94 -8.57
C GLY A 114 -5.89 9.98 -10.09
N ALA A 115 -6.98 10.34 -10.78
CA ALA A 115 -7.04 10.45 -12.24
C ALA A 115 -6.87 11.90 -12.75
N LEU A 116 -6.61 12.85 -11.84
CA LEU A 116 -6.28 14.25 -12.09
C LEU A 116 -4.78 14.47 -11.87
#